data_AF-A0A836XEL2-F1
#
_entry.id   AF-A0A836XEL2-F1
#
_cell.length_a   1.000
_cell.length_b   1.000
_cell.length_c   1.000
_cell.angle_alpha   90.00
_cell.angle_beta   90.00
_cell.angle_gamma   90.00
#
_symmetry.space_group_name_H-M   'P 1'
#
loop_
_entity.id
_entity.type
_entity.pdbx_description
1 polymer ?
#
loop_
_entity_poly.entity_id
_entity_poly.type
_entity_poly.pdbx_seq_one_letter_code
_entity_poly.pdbx_strand_id
1 'polypeptide(L)'
;MPSSDIPDLDDFSIFEWEEIVPEPSLESSDFSSLQVGSPSSADLAVRIYLAWNKTTQRIYMAMERTDDFFINEFAGGDAPNFFGADHLEFYVDGDHSGGQYACGPPDGTQDQIRLYVGAQAQRYAVIAEAPDAILFGLEGFANDWASEPPWADIRTQQIGVEPTETRFELYTTLWDNLNWNGPEASLRTLLEPN
;
A
#
# COMPACT_ATOMS: atom_id res chain seq x y z
N MET A 1 -3.49 8.19 -15.30
CA MET A 1 -4.84 7.97 -15.88
C MET A 1 -5.64 9.28 -15.92
N PRO A 2 -6.46 9.47 -16.95
CA PRO A 2 -7.55 10.45 -16.97
C PRO A 2 -8.51 10.31 -15.78
N SER A 3 -9.26 11.38 -15.48
CA SER A 3 -10.23 11.36 -14.36
C SER A 3 -11.53 10.63 -14.67
N SER A 4 -11.81 10.35 -15.94
CA SER A 4 -12.88 9.46 -16.38
C SER A 4 -12.60 7.99 -16.08
N ASP A 5 -11.33 7.68 -15.81
CA ASP A 5 -10.80 6.32 -15.71
C ASP A 5 -10.36 6.05 -14.26
N ILE A 6 -10.96 6.76 -13.29
CA ILE A 6 -10.75 6.48 -11.86
C ILE A 6 -11.57 5.24 -11.53
N PRO A 7 -10.94 4.17 -11.01
CA PRO A 7 -11.61 2.91 -10.77
C PRO A 7 -12.62 3.00 -9.61
N ASP A 8 -13.67 2.20 -9.70
CA ASP A 8 -14.63 1.99 -8.60
C ASP A 8 -14.15 0.89 -7.67
N LEU A 9 -13.56 1.27 -6.53
CA LEU A 9 -12.98 0.30 -5.60
C LEU A 9 -14.01 -0.71 -5.04
N ASP A 10 -15.32 -0.40 -5.07
CA ASP A 10 -16.35 -1.22 -4.45
C ASP A 10 -16.78 -2.45 -5.31
N ASP A 11 -16.28 -2.58 -6.55
CA ASP A 11 -16.70 -3.64 -7.47
C ASP A 11 -15.78 -4.88 -7.50
N PHE A 12 -14.56 -4.77 -6.94
CA PHE A 12 -13.53 -5.82 -6.90
C PHE A 12 -13.09 -6.33 -8.29
N SER A 13 -13.25 -5.51 -9.33
CA SER A 13 -13.05 -5.90 -10.73
C SER A 13 -11.68 -5.47 -11.25
N ILE A 14 -10.78 -6.46 -11.40
CA ILE A 14 -9.50 -6.26 -12.10
C ILE A 14 -9.71 -5.88 -13.58
N PHE A 15 -10.86 -6.19 -14.19
CA PHE A 15 -11.07 -5.92 -15.62
C PHE A 15 -11.11 -4.44 -15.96
N GLU A 16 -11.59 -3.57 -15.07
CA GLU A 16 -11.53 -2.12 -15.31
C GLU A 16 -10.07 -1.66 -15.38
N TRP A 17 -9.19 -2.24 -14.57
CA TRP A 17 -7.77 -1.93 -14.56
C TRP A 17 -7.06 -2.29 -15.86
N GLU A 18 -7.47 -3.37 -16.52
CA GLU A 18 -6.93 -3.76 -17.84
C GLU A 18 -7.33 -2.73 -18.94
N GLU A 19 -8.35 -1.90 -18.73
CA GLU A 19 -8.68 -0.78 -19.62
C GLU A 19 -7.85 0.48 -19.30
N ILE A 20 -7.52 0.72 -18.02
CA ILE A 20 -6.75 1.87 -17.54
C ILE A 20 -5.24 1.69 -17.81
N VAL A 21 -4.73 0.50 -17.48
CA VAL A 21 -3.33 0.08 -17.60
C VAL A 21 -3.33 -1.30 -18.27
N PRO A 22 -3.12 -1.38 -19.60
CA PRO A 22 -3.34 -2.61 -20.37
C PRO A 22 -2.53 -3.84 -19.98
N GLU A 23 -1.44 -3.65 -19.25
CA GLU A 23 -0.59 -4.74 -18.75
C GLU A 23 -0.29 -4.48 -17.26
N PRO A 24 -0.08 -5.53 -16.44
CA PRO A 24 0.36 -5.36 -15.07
C PRO A 24 1.62 -4.48 -15.00
N SER A 25 1.62 -3.54 -14.05
CA SER A 25 2.79 -2.70 -13.76
C SER A 25 3.88 -3.50 -13.05
N LEU A 26 3.50 -4.51 -12.26
CA LEU A 26 4.40 -5.50 -11.67
C LEU A 26 3.74 -6.88 -11.76
N GLU A 27 4.56 -7.90 -11.97
CA GLU A 27 4.18 -9.30 -11.99
C GLU A 27 5.14 -10.14 -11.16
N SER A 28 4.84 -11.42 -10.98
CA SER A 28 5.61 -12.33 -10.13
C SER A 28 7.13 -12.27 -10.36
N SER A 29 7.57 -12.19 -11.62
CA SER A 29 8.99 -12.15 -11.97
C SER A 29 9.74 -10.91 -11.51
N ASP A 30 9.03 -9.84 -11.12
CA ASP A 30 9.64 -8.63 -10.56
C ASP A 30 10.04 -8.80 -9.08
N PHE A 31 9.57 -9.88 -8.44
CA PHE A 31 9.82 -10.16 -7.05
C PHE A 31 10.94 -11.18 -6.85
N SER A 32 11.61 -11.08 -5.70
CA SER A 32 12.62 -12.04 -5.26
C SER A 32 12.45 -12.29 -3.77
N SER A 33 12.79 -13.49 -3.32
CA SER A 33 12.75 -13.77 -1.89
C SER A 33 13.92 -13.13 -1.15
N LEU A 34 13.62 -12.47 -0.03
CA LEU A 34 14.61 -11.91 0.88
C LEU A 34 15.31 -12.99 1.73
N GLN A 35 14.71 -14.19 1.85
CA GLN A 35 15.24 -15.28 2.68
C GLN A 35 15.78 -16.41 1.80
N VAL A 36 17.00 -16.85 2.09
CA VAL A 36 17.62 -18.00 1.41
C VAL A 36 16.83 -19.26 1.76
N GLY A 37 16.33 -19.95 0.75
CA GLY A 37 15.57 -21.21 0.90
C GLY A 37 14.05 -21.04 0.95
N SER A 38 13.54 -19.82 0.83
CA SER A 38 12.12 -19.55 0.64
C SER A 38 11.65 -19.85 -0.79
N PRO A 39 10.32 -19.99 -1.01
CA PRO A 39 9.75 -20.17 -2.34
C PRO A 39 10.23 -19.10 -3.33
N SER A 40 10.35 -19.50 -4.59
CA SER A 40 10.78 -18.60 -5.65
C SER A 40 9.63 -17.71 -6.11
N SER A 41 9.91 -16.66 -6.88
CA SER A 41 8.84 -15.90 -7.54
C SER A 41 8.00 -16.73 -8.51
N ALA A 42 8.47 -17.90 -8.94
CA ALA A 42 7.65 -18.82 -9.75
C ALA A 42 6.52 -19.49 -8.95
N ASP A 43 6.62 -19.48 -7.61
CA ASP A 43 5.58 -20.00 -6.71
C ASP A 43 4.54 -18.92 -6.34
N LEU A 44 4.78 -17.65 -6.69
CA LEU A 44 3.86 -16.55 -6.52
C LEU A 44 3.15 -16.30 -7.86
N ALA A 45 1.81 -16.25 -7.90
CA ALA A 45 1.07 -15.72 -9.03
C ALA A 45 0.44 -14.38 -8.64
N VAL A 46 1.02 -13.27 -9.08
CA VAL A 46 0.55 -11.91 -8.75
C VAL A 46 0.55 -11.01 -9.97
N ARG A 47 -0.47 -10.16 -10.06
CA ARG A 47 -0.58 -9.06 -11.01
C ARG A 47 -0.88 -7.79 -10.23
N ILE A 48 -0.07 -6.74 -10.39
CA ILE A 48 -0.28 -5.44 -9.75
C ILE A 48 -0.40 -4.37 -10.82
N TYR A 49 -1.46 -3.59 -10.76
CA TYR A 49 -1.72 -2.45 -11.64
C TYR A 49 -1.51 -1.16 -10.85
N LEU A 50 -0.72 -0.25 -11.40
CA LEU A 50 -0.42 1.03 -10.78
C LEU A 50 -0.83 2.16 -11.71
N ALA A 51 -1.62 3.10 -11.18
CA ALA A 51 -1.99 4.30 -11.89
C ALA A 51 -1.96 5.51 -10.96
N TRP A 52 -1.86 6.70 -11.52
CA TRP A 52 -1.98 7.94 -10.77
C TRP A 52 -2.87 8.92 -11.52
N ASN A 53 -3.53 9.82 -10.79
CA ASN A 53 -4.42 10.81 -11.39
C ASN A 53 -4.01 12.23 -11.00
N LYS A 54 -3.84 13.10 -12.02
CA LYS A 54 -3.44 14.50 -11.83
C LYS A 54 -4.52 15.32 -11.10
N THR A 55 -5.80 15.03 -11.27
CA THR A 55 -6.87 15.81 -10.63
C THR A 55 -7.00 15.46 -9.14
N THR A 56 -6.98 14.18 -8.80
CA THR A 56 -7.14 13.73 -7.41
C THR A 56 -5.83 13.75 -6.62
N GLN A 57 -4.67 13.83 -7.30
CA GLN A 57 -3.34 13.81 -6.68
C GLN A 57 -3.14 12.56 -5.80
N ARG A 58 -3.58 11.41 -6.33
CA ARG A 58 -3.48 10.10 -5.69
C ARG A 58 -2.83 9.09 -6.61
N ILE A 59 -2.15 8.14 -6.01
CA ILE A 59 -1.87 6.85 -6.64
C ILE A 59 -3.01 5.89 -6.35
N TYR A 60 -3.25 5.01 -7.29
CA TYR A 60 -4.23 3.94 -7.24
C TYR A 60 -3.49 2.65 -7.53
N MET A 61 -3.88 1.59 -6.83
CA MET A 61 -3.32 0.27 -7.02
C MET A 61 -4.44 -0.77 -7.02
N ALA A 62 -4.36 -1.71 -7.94
CA ALA A 62 -5.04 -3.00 -7.81
C ALA A 62 -4.05 -4.14 -7.79
N MET A 63 -4.40 -5.20 -7.08
CA MET A 63 -3.63 -6.43 -7.01
C MET A 63 -4.58 -7.61 -7.13
N GLU A 64 -4.21 -8.58 -7.95
CA GLU A 64 -4.74 -9.94 -7.89
C GLU A 64 -3.60 -10.90 -7.60
N ARG A 65 -3.77 -11.76 -6.59
CA ARG A 65 -2.82 -12.80 -6.23
C ARG A 65 -3.56 -14.13 -6.13
N THR A 66 -3.04 -15.18 -6.74
CA THR A 66 -3.55 -16.55 -6.60
C THR A 66 -2.48 -17.41 -5.95
N ASP A 67 -2.85 -18.18 -4.93
CA ASP A 67 -1.92 -19.03 -4.19
C ASP A 67 -2.64 -20.26 -3.62
N ASP A 68 -1.93 -21.37 -3.48
CA ASP A 68 -2.44 -22.59 -2.87
C ASP A 68 -2.43 -22.55 -1.33
N PHE A 69 -1.72 -21.60 -0.73
CA PHE A 69 -1.74 -21.34 0.72
C PHE A 69 -2.13 -19.90 1.03
N PHE A 70 -3.18 -19.74 1.83
CA PHE A 70 -3.58 -18.46 2.41
C PHE A 70 -3.53 -18.51 3.94
N ILE A 71 -2.73 -17.63 4.54
CA ILE A 71 -2.60 -17.52 6.00
C ILE A 71 -3.13 -16.16 6.45
N ASN A 72 -4.15 -16.14 7.31
CA ASN A 72 -4.64 -14.91 7.93
C ASN A 72 -4.88 -15.13 9.43
N GLU A 73 -3.80 -15.15 10.19
CA GLU A 73 -3.83 -15.27 11.66
C GLU A 73 -3.88 -13.90 12.35
N PHE A 74 -4.07 -12.81 11.60
CA PHE A 74 -4.06 -11.46 12.15
C PHE A 74 -5.34 -11.16 12.93
N ALA A 75 -5.22 -11.06 14.26
CA ALA A 75 -6.35 -10.88 15.16
C ALA A 75 -6.82 -9.42 15.33
N GLY A 76 -6.21 -8.46 14.62
CA GLY A 76 -6.45 -7.03 14.80
C GLY A 76 -5.56 -6.39 15.85
N GLY A 77 -5.43 -5.06 15.77
CA GLY A 77 -4.77 -4.23 16.77
C GLY A 77 -3.31 -3.92 16.46
N ASP A 78 -2.37 -4.59 17.14
CA ASP A 78 -0.96 -4.23 17.12
C ASP A 78 -0.34 -4.46 15.73
N ALA A 79 -0.20 -3.35 14.98
CA ALA A 79 0.19 -3.34 13.58
C ALA A 79 1.43 -4.21 13.27
N PRO A 80 2.54 -4.18 14.04
CA PRO A 80 3.73 -5.00 13.74
C PRO A 80 3.48 -6.52 13.71
N ASN A 81 2.35 -7.02 14.20
CA ASN A 81 2.06 -8.45 14.20
C ASN A 81 1.48 -8.99 12.87
N PHE A 82 1.34 -8.17 11.82
CA PHE A 82 0.87 -8.66 10.52
C PHE A 82 1.85 -9.61 9.82
N PHE A 83 3.14 -9.65 10.22
CA PHE A 83 4.15 -10.48 9.54
C PHE A 83 3.82 -11.98 9.50
N GLY A 84 2.92 -12.45 10.37
CA GLY A 84 2.43 -13.84 10.37
C GLY A 84 1.25 -14.11 9.43
N ALA A 85 0.71 -13.08 8.78
CA ALA A 85 -0.37 -13.17 7.81
C ALA A 85 0.14 -12.88 6.39
N ASP A 86 -0.57 -13.38 5.40
CA ASP A 86 -0.38 -13.01 4.01
C ASP A 86 -0.78 -11.55 3.82
N HIS A 87 0.15 -10.75 3.32
CA HIS A 87 -0.01 -9.32 3.19
C HIS A 87 0.73 -8.79 1.96
N LEU A 88 0.27 -7.63 1.47
CA LEU A 88 1.02 -6.80 0.53
C LEU A 88 1.68 -5.67 1.31
N GLU A 89 2.97 -5.45 1.06
CA GLU A 89 3.68 -4.25 1.53
C GLU A 89 4.18 -3.44 0.33
N PHE A 90 4.00 -2.12 0.38
CA PHE A 90 4.54 -1.21 -0.63
C PHE A 90 5.08 0.07 0.01
N TYR A 91 6.08 0.64 -0.64
CA TYR A 91 6.82 1.80 -0.14
C TYR A 91 6.82 2.85 -1.22
N VAL A 92 6.51 4.09 -0.85
CA VAL A 92 6.44 5.20 -1.81
C VAL A 92 7.21 6.39 -1.28
N ASP A 93 8.11 6.89 -2.11
CA ASP A 93 8.89 8.10 -1.92
C ASP A 93 8.47 9.10 -3.00
N GLY A 94 7.52 9.97 -2.66
CA GLY A 94 6.80 10.80 -3.63
C GLY A 94 7.69 11.85 -4.30
N ASP A 95 8.65 12.42 -3.57
CA ASP A 95 9.62 13.39 -4.10
C ASP A 95 10.89 12.73 -4.64
N HIS A 96 10.99 11.40 -4.57
CA HIS A 96 12.14 10.61 -5.02
C HIS A 96 13.47 11.06 -4.35
N SER A 97 13.40 11.55 -3.12
CA SER A 97 14.56 12.03 -2.36
C SER A 97 15.47 10.93 -1.83
N GLY A 98 14.99 9.69 -1.79
CA GLY A 98 15.59 8.57 -1.05
C GLY A 98 15.38 8.67 0.45
N GLY A 99 14.31 9.35 0.89
CA GLY A 99 13.99 9.64 2.27
C GLY A 99 13.80 8.41 3.18
N GLN A 100 13.87 8.64 4.49
CA GLN A 100 13.67 7.58 5.49
C GLN A 100 12.17 7.28 5.68
N TYR A 101 11.84 5.99 5.87
CA TYR A 101 10.46 5.54 6.10
C TYR A 101 10.21 4.94 7.49
N ALA A 102 11.20 4.31 8.13
CA ALA A 102 11.00 3.48 9.35
C ALA A 102 11.83 3.89 10.57
N CYS A 103 12.72 4.89 10.46
CA CYS A 103 13.62 5.23 11.56
C CYS A 103 13.61 6.72 11.90
N GLY A 104 13.32 7.03 13.16
CA GLY A 104 13.59 8.34 13.74
C GLY A 104 15.09 8.52 14.04
N PRO A 105 15.52 9.74 14.40
CA PRO A 105 16.88 9.99 14.85
C PRO A 105 17.22 9.11 16.07
N PRO A 106 18.38 8.42 16.11
CA PRO A 106 18.71 7.46 17.18
C PRO A 106 18.63 8.01 18.60
N ASP A 107 18.96 9.30 18.78
CA ASP A 107 18.96 9.99 20.09
C ASP A 107 17.83 11.05 20.18
N GLY A 108 16.79 10.90 19.36
CA GLY A 108 15.66 11.83 19.32
C GLY A 108 14.75 11.72 20.55
N THR A 109 14.11 12.83 20.90
CA THR A 109 12.91 12.78 21.75
C THR A 109 11.79 12.03 21.03
N GLN A 110 10.77 11.59 21.77
CA GLN A 110 9.60 10.97 21.15
C GLN A 110 8.97 11.88 20.08
N ASP A 111 8.83 13.18 20.33
CA ASP A 111 8.30 14.12 19.34
C ASP A 111 9.20 14.26 18.11
N GLN A 112 10.52 14.17 18.27
CA GLN A 112 11.43 14.15 17.12
C GLN A 112 11.24 12.86 16.33
N ILE A 113 11.22 11.70 16.97
CA ILE A 113 10.94 10.42 16.30
C ILE A 113 9.62 10.50 15.52
N ARG A 114 8.57 11.07 16.14
CA ARG A 114 7.26 11.27 15.53
C ARG A 114 7.26 12.12 14.28
N LEU A 115 8.16 13.08 14.20
CA LEU A 115 8.29 13.96 13.05
C LEU A 115 9.07 13.35 11.90
N TYR A 116 9.86 12.30 12.13
CA TYR A 116 10.74 11.72 11.11
C TYR A 116 10.25 10.39 10.54
N VAL A 117 9.61 9.54 11.34
CA VAL A 117 9.13 8.23 10.86
C VAL A 117 7.96 8.42 9.89
N GLY A 118 8.09 7.86 8.68
CA GLY A 118 7.09 7.95 7.62
C GLY A 118 6.96 9.33 6.96
N ALA A 119 7.78 10.32 7.36
CA ALA A 119 7.61 11.69 6.90
C ALA A 119 7.97 11.87 5.42
N GLN A 120 9.15 11.39 5.02
CA GLN A 120 9.67 11.60 3.66
C GLN A 120 9.27 10.49 2.69
N ALA A 121 9.24 9.25 3.18
CA ALA A 121 8.74 8.11 2.43
C ALA A 121 7.74 7.34 3.31
N GLN A 122 6.67 6.86 2.69
CA GLN A 122 5.59 6.17 3.38
C GLN A 122 5.64 4.67 3.07
N ARG A 123 5.48 3.86 4.12
CA ARG A 123 5.34 2.40 4.03
C ARG A 123 3.88 2.05 4.27
N TYR A 124 3.31 1.26 3.37
CA TYR A 124 1.94 0.79 3.43
C TYR A 124 1.91 -0.74 3.54
N ALA A 125 1.06 -1.30 4.40
CA ALA A 125 0.74 -2.72 4.39
C ALA A 125 -0.76 -2.95 4.27
N VAL A 126 -1.14 -4.05 3.64
CA VAL A 126 -2.53 -4.47 3.40
C VAL A 126 -2.66 -5.94 3.73
N ILE A 127 -3.69 -6.29 4.50
CA ILE A 127 -4.07 -7.67 4.80
C ILE A 127 -5.52 -7.84 4.36
N ALA A 128 -5.78 -8.86 3.55
CA ALA A 128 -7.15 -9.20 3.17
C ALA A 128 -7.95 -9.67 4.37
N GLU A 129 -9.22 -9.27 4.48
CA GLU A 129 -10.14 -9.75 5.53
C GLU A 129 -9.64 -9.51 6.97
N ALA A 130 -8.74 -8.53 7.17
CA ALA A 130 -8.36 -8.12 8.52
C ALA A 130 -9.56 -7.51 9.27
N PRO A 131 -9.70 -7.78 10.58
CA PRO A 131 -10.82 -7.30 11.39
C PRO A 131 -10.89 -5.77 11.54
N ASP A 132 -9.80 -5.07 11.23
CA ASP A 132 -9.61 -3.62 11.36
C ASP A 132 -9.20 -2.94 10.04
N ALA A 133 -9.53 -3.54 8.88
CA ALA A 133 -9.37 -2.97 7.52
C ALA A 133 -8.07 -2.19 7.32
N ILE A 134 -7.02 -2.90 6.91
CA ILE A 134 -5.66 -2.36 7.01
C ILE A 134 -5.20 -1.74 5.70
N LEU A 135 -5.02 -0.42 5.72
CA LEU A 135 -3.90 0.25 5.06
C LEU A 135 -2.99 0.79 6.17
N PHE A 136 -1.95 0.05 6.55
CA PHE A 136 -1.01 0.52 7.57
C PHE A 136 0.05 1.40 6.95
N GLY A 137 0.02 2.69 7.27
CA GLY A 137 1.23 3.52 7.32
C GLY A 137 2.16 2.98 8.42
N LEU A 138 2.92 1.90 8.18
CA LEU A 138 3.70 1.25 9.24
C LEU A 138 4.63 2.26 9.91
N GLU A 139 4.48 2.37 11.24
CA GLU A 139 5.26 3.23 12.15
C GLU A 139 5.02 4.74 12.00
N GLY A 140 4.19 5.17 11.03
CA GLY A 140 3.83 6.57 10.85
C GLY A 140 2.81 7.02 11.90
N PHE A 141 3.14 8.03 12.68
CA PHE A 141 2.25 8.60 13.70
C PHE A 141 1.01 9.31 13.10
N ALA A 142 0.91 9.38 11.78
CA ALA A 142 -0.21 9.94 11.04
C ALA A 142 -1.24 8.90 10.57
N ASN A 143 -1.05 7.60 10.86
CA ASN A 143 -1.89 6.51 10.32
C ASN A 143 -3.39 6.76 10.54
N ASP A 144 -3.81 7.17 11.74
CA ASP A 144 -5.21 7.43 12.11
C ASP A 144 -5.98 8.34 11.16
N TRP A 145 -5.31 9.30 10.51
CA TRP A 145 -5.96 10.20 9.56
C TRP A 145 -5.49 9.98 8.14
N ALA A 146 -4.20 9.70 7.91
CA ALA A 146 -3.63 9.62 6.58
C ALA A 146 -3.99 8.32 5.85
N SER A 147 -4.46 7.31 6.58
CA SER A 147 -4.89 6.01 6.03
C SER A 147 -6.41 5.88 5.88
N GLU A 148 -7.14 6.98 6.12
CA GLU A 148 -8.60 7.05 6.04
C GLU A 148 -9.06 7.99 4.90
N PRO A 149 -10.30 7.85 4.40
CA PRO A 149 -10.84 8.79 3.44
C PRO A 149 -10.83 10.23 4.01
N PRO A 150 -10.46 11.25 3.21
CA PRO A 150 -10.24 11.21 1.77
C PRO A 150 -8.77 10.97 1.36
N TRP A 151 -7.88 10.57 2.27
CA TRP A 151 -6.44 10.47 1.99
C TRP A 151 -6.07 9.11 1.43
N ALA A 152 -6.70 8.07 1.95
CA ALA A 152 -6.57 6.74 1.42
C ALA A 152 -7.89 5.97 1.59
N ASP A 153 -8.06 4.92 0.81
CA ASP A 153 -9.16 3.96 0.99
C ASP A 153 -8.74 2.64 0.35
N ILE A 154 -9.35 1.56 0.82
CA ILE A 154 -9.05 0.21 0.35
C ILE A 154 -10.26 -0.70 0.41
N ARG A 155 -10.34 -1.60 -0.57
CA ARG A 155 -11.24 -2.75 -0.60
C ARG A 155 -10.41 -4.00 -0.79
N THR A 156 -10.76 -5.05 -0.03
CA THR A 156 -10.10 -6.35 -0.12
C THR A 156 -11.12 -7.47 -0.24
N GLN A 157 -10.83 -8.49 -1.04
CA GLN A 157 -11.67 -9.68 -1.17
C GLN A 157 -10.81 -10.94 -1.24
N GLN A 158 -11.31 -12.02 -0.65
CA GLN A 158 -10.80 -13.38 -0.83
C GLN A 158 -11.84 -14.26 -1.53
N ILE A 159 -11.38 -15.07 -2.49
CA ILE A 159 -12.21 -15.98 -3.26
C ILE A 159 -11.56 -17.36 -3.27
N GLY A 160 -12.31 -18.39 -2.91
CA GLY A 160 -11.82 -19.76 -2.90
C GLY A 160 -11.16 -20.15 -1.57
N VAL A 161 -10.49 -21.30 -1.58
CA VAL A 161 -9.81 -21.86 -0.40
C VAL A 161 -8.47 -22.48 -0.83
N GLU A 162 -8.46 -23.25 -1.93
CA GLU A 162 -7.25 -23.82 -2.54
C GLU A 162 -7.48 -24.03 -4.06
N PRO A 163 -6.98 -23.16 -4.96
CA PRO A 163 -6.26 -21.93 -4.65
C PRO A 163 -7.20 -20.87 -4.06
N THR A 164 -6.62 -19.99 -3.25
CA THR A 164 -7.24 -18.75 -2.80
C THR A 164 -6.78 -17.62 -3.71
N GLU A 165 -7.74 -16.83 -4.18
CA GLU A 165 -7.50 -15.59 -4.92
C GLU A 165 -7.75 -14.40 -4.00
N THR A 166 -6.73 -13.56 -3.84
CA THR A 166 -6.76 -12.32 -3.08
C THR A 166 -6.82 -11.14 -4.04
N ARG A 167 -7.80 -10.25 -3.84
CA ARG A 167 -7.93 -8.99 -4.57
C ARG A 167 -7.83 -7.80 -3.64
N PHE A 168 -7.04 -6.80 -4.03
CA PHE A 168 -6.99 -5.49 -3.40
C PHE A 168 -7.25 -4.41 -4.43
N GLU A 169 -7.98 -3.39 -4.04
CA GLU A 169 -8.08 -2.12 -4.76
C GLU A 169 -7.98 -0.98 -3.76
N LEU A 170 -7.06 -0.04 -3.99
CA LEU A 170 -6.80 1.06 -3.07
C LEU A 170 -6.43 2.35 -3.79
N TYR A 171 -6.55 3.45 -3.05
CA TYR A 171 -5.84 4.68 -3.36
C TYR A 171 -5.11 5.22 -2.16
N THR A 172 -4.06 6.01 -2.39
CA THR A 172 -3.44 6.81 -1.33
C THR A 172 -2.87 8.13 -1.88
N THR A 173 -2.94 9.18 -1.05
CA THR A 173 -2.25 10.45 -1.27
C THR A 173 -0.79 10.32 -0.84
N LEU A 174 0.11 10.82 -1.69
CA LEU A 174 1.55 10.84 -1.41
C LEU A 174 1.96 12.14 -0.73
N TRP A 175 3.01 12.04 0.09
CA TRP A 175 3.50 13.14 0.91
C TRP A 175 5.02 13.25 0.84
N ASP A 176 5.51 14.42 0.44
CA ASP A 176 6.93 14.75 0.52
C ASP A 176 7.35 15.01 1.99
N ASN A 177 6.38 15.38 2.83
CA ASN A 177 6.55 15.51 4.27
C ASN A 177 5.23 15.25 5.01
N LEU A 178 4.98 14.01 5.41
CA LEU A 178 3.82 13.63 6.20
C LEU A 178 4.00 14.02 7.68
N ASN A 179 3.04 14.75 8.23
CA ASN A 179 3.06 15.21 9.62
C ASN A 179 1.85 14.67 10.40
N TRP A 180 2.11 14.03 11.54
CA TRP A 180 1.08 13.46 12.39
C TRP A 180 0.05 14.48 12.93
N ASN A 181 0.38 15.78 12.97
CA ASN A 181 -0.56 16.82 13.37
C ASN A 181 -1.68 17.10 12.35
N GLY A 182 -1.60 16.51 11.14
CA GLY A 182 -2.67 16.56 10.16
C GLY A 182 -2.23 17.04 8.77
N PRO A 183 -3.17 17.09 7.81
CA PRO A 183 -2.88 17.41 6.42
C PRO A 183 -2.39 18.86 6.23
N GLU A 184 -2.82 19.80 7.07
CA GLU A 184 -2.40 21.21 7.01
C GLU A 184 -0.94 21.42 7.46
N ALA A 185 -0.40 20.49 8.26
CA ALA A 185 0.99 20.50 8.71
C ALA A 185 1.89 19.66 7.79
N SER A 186 1.32 19.04 6.76
CA SER A 186 1.98 18.12 5.84
C SER A 186 2.23 18.77 4.47
N LEU A 187 3.22 18.27 3.75
CA LEU A 187 3.48 18.63 2.34
C LEU A 187 3.10 17.46 1.45
N ARG A 188 2.16 17.68 0.53
CA ARG A 188 1.77 16.67 -0.47
C ARG A 188 2.73 16.67 -1.63
N THR A 189 2.98 15.47 -2.14
CA THR A 189 3.62 15.29 -3.45
C THR A 189 2.73 15.85 -4.55
N LEU A 190 3.35 16.56 -5.50
CA LEU A 190 2.67 17.00 -6.71
C LEU A 190 2.85 15.98 -7.82
N LEU A 191 1.78 15.27 -8.17
CA LEU A 191 1.75 14.32 -9.26
C LEU A 191 1.50 15.05 -10.58
N GLU A 192 2.53 15.18 -11.39
CA GLU A 192 2.48 15.80 -12.72
C GLU A 192 3.19 14.94 -13.77
N PRO A 193 2.78 15.02 -15.06
CA PRO A 193 3.54 14.41 -16.13
C PRO A 193 4.91 15.08 -16.24
N ASN A 194 5.95 14.29 -16.49
CA ASN A 194 7.28 14.79 -16.84
C ASN A 194 7.26 15.54 -18.18
#